data_AF-A0A8J5Y9H6-F1
#
_entry.id   AF-A0A8J5Y9H6-F1
#
_cell.length_a   1.000
_cell.length_b   1.000
_cell.length_c   1.000
_cell.angle_alpha   90.00
_cell.angle_beta   90.00
_cell.angle_gamma   90.00
#
_symmetry.space_group_name_H-M   'P 1'
#
loop_
_entity.id
_entity.type
_entity.pdbx_description
1 polymer ?
#
loop_
_entity_poly.entity_id
_entity_poly.type
_entity_poly.pdbx_seq_one_letter_code
_entity_poly.pdbx_strand_id
1 'polypeptide(L)'
;MEGREKQESIRKSRLLFAFAKDFVTAPPISMALLYILHSLLKLAFLCSFWPTVSPLSLNYPAVFNFGDSNSDTGGLVAGKAFPMTQFNGETYFHEPSGRFCDGRLIIDFLMEAMELPYMNPYLESVGSPNFQTGCNFATGGSTILPANAASTNPFSFNLQLSQFFRFKNRALTLLSKDKELQNYLPAEDDFNKALYMFDIGQNDLDGVFYFPASDEQVVAFISKLVSELNYGMKRLYDAGARNFWVHNTGPLGCLPRIIAMFGRKPSNLDEHGCVASHNRAATVYNKKLHDMCLQFLAQSPEANITYVDIYSIKLNLISNYSLYGFQQPLAACCGYGGPPLNFDTRIACGVTKDLNGSIVTANPCNNTAEYINWDGTHYTEAANRFVADEILTGNYSDSPHLRTSPLLT
;
A
#
# COMPACT_ATOMS: atom_id res chain seq x y z
N MET A 1 3.70 -6.57 92.23
CA MET A 1 3.50 -6.32 90.78
C MET A 1 2.37 -5.31 90.61
N GLU A 2 2.57 -4.07 91.05
CA GLU A 2 1.54 -3.00 90.90
C GLU A 2 2.17 -1.60 90.72
N GLY A 3 3.50 -1.54 90.63
CA GLY A 3 4.27 -0.30 90.48
C GLY A 3 4.89 -0.08 89.09
N ARG A 4 4.84 -1.07 88.19
CA ARG A 4 5.42 -0.96 86.83
C ARG A 4 4.41 -0.58 85.75
N GLU A 5 3.12 -0.93 85.90
CA GLU A 5 2.10 -0.59 84.90
C GLU A 5 1.63 0.87 84.98
N LYS A 6 1.68 1.50 86.16
CA LYS A 6 1.26 2.90 86.34
C LYS A 6 2.21 3.92 85.66
N GLN A 7 3.47 3.56 85.46
CA GLN A 7 4.48 4.47 84.90
C GLN A 7 4.53 4.44 83.37
N GLU A 8 4.02 3.37 82.75
CA GLU A 8 3.94 3.23 81.29
C GLU A 8 2.67 3.84 80.69
N SER A 9 1.57 3.85 81.45
CA SER A 9 0.32 4.53 81.08
C SER A 9 0.51 6.06 81.01
N ILE A 10 1.21 6.67 81.98
CA ILE A 10 1.44 8.13 82.02
C ILE A 10 2.39 8.60 80.89
N ARG A 11 3.31 7.74 80.41
CA ARG A 11 4.21 8.05 79.29
C ARG A 11 3.49 8.02 77.94
N LYS A 12 2.53 7.10 77.73
CA LYS A 12 1.74 7.02 76.50
C LYS A 12 0.73 8.18 76.36
N SER A 13 0.12 8.64 77.46
CA SER A 13 -0.79 9.78 77.43
C SER A 13 -0.10 11.11 77.12
N ARG A 14 1.17 11.29 77.52
CA ARG A 14 1.95 12.50 77.18
C ARG A 14 2.44 12.53 75.73
N LEU A 15 2.66 11.38 75.09
CA LEU A 15 3.01 11.32 73.66
C LEU A 15 1.81 11.61 72.75
N LEU A 16 0.61 11.12 73.10
CA LEU A 16 -0.61 11.39 72.33
C LEU A 16 -1.03 12.86 72.37
N PHE A 17 -0.75 13.59 73.46
CA PHE A 17 -0.99 15.03 73.55
C PHE A 17 0.07 15.89 72.85
N ALA A 18 1.28 15.36 72.60
CA ALA A 18 2.32 16.08 71.87
C ALA A 18 2.06 16.06 70.35
N PHE A 19 1.50 14.97 69.81
CA PHE A 19 1.19 14.88 68.37
C PHE A 19 -0.11 15.61 67.96
N ALA A 20 -1.00 15.92 68.90
CA ALA A 20 -2.25 16.62 68.60
C ALA A 20 -2.10 18.15 68.50
N LYS A 21 -0.95 18.73 68.90
CA LYS A 21 -0.71 20.18 68.80
C LYS A 21 -0.11 20.65 67.48
N ASP A 22 0.47 19.76 66.68
CA ASP A 22 1.12 20.12 65.42
C ASP A 22 0.21 20.00 64.19
N PHE A 23 -1.04 19.57 64.36
CA PHE A 23 -2.01 19.44 63.25
C PHE A 23 -2.85 20.68 62.96
N VAL A 24 -2.64 21.79 63.68
CA VAL A 24 -3.45 23.02 63.52
C VAL A 24 -2.82 24.04 62.57
N THR A 25 -1.62 23.81 62.02
CA THR A 25 -1.01 24.75 61.07
C THR A 25 -0.27 24.04 59.93
N ALA A 26 -0.95 23.15 59.20
CA ALA A 26 -0.52 22.88 57.82
C ALA A 26 -0.96 24.08 56.96
N PRO A 27 -0.07 24.72 56.18
CA PRO A 27 -0.48 25.78 55.26
C PRO A 27 -1.52 25.20 54.30
N PRO A 28 -2.55 25.95 53.90
CA PRO A 28 -3.53 25.46 52.94
C PRO A 28 -2.76 25.00 51.71
N ILE A 29 -2.94 23.73 51.32
CA ILE A 29 -2.46 23.23 50.03
C ILE A 29 -3.02 24.23 49.02
N SER A 30 -2.11 24.97 48.36
CA SER A 30 -2.50 26.02 47.43
C SER A 30 -3.53 25.43 46.47
N MET A 31 -4.67 26.11 46.28
CA MET A 31 -5.70 25.67 45.33
C MET A 31 -5.08 25.33 43.97
N ALA A 32 -4.00 26.01 43.59
CA ALA A 32 -3.21 25.71 42.39
C ALA A 32 -2.67 24.27 42.35
N LEU A 33 -2.19 23.71 43.48
CA LEU A 33 -1.68 22.33 43.55
C LEU A 33 -2.79 21.30 43.34
N LEU A 34 -3.98 21.55 43.90
CA LEU A 34 -5.16 20.71 43.69
C LEU A 34 -5.64 20.74 42.23
N TYR A 35 -5.61 21.92 41.60
CA TYR A 35 -5.91 22.07 40.17
C TYR A 35 -4.89 21.37 39.28
N ILE A 36 -3.59 21.46 39.59
CA ILE A 36 -2.53 20.77 38.83
C ILE A 36 -2.71 19.26 38.96
N LEU A 37 -2.97 18.74 40.17
CA LEU A 37 -3.17 17.30 40.39
C LEU A 37 -4.42 16.78 39.66
N HIS A 38 -5.52 17.53 39.70
CA HIS A 38 -6.73 17.18 38.93
C HIS A 38 -6.50 17.20 37.42
N SER A 39 -5.75 18.18 36.90
CA SER A 39 -5.41 18.26 35.49
C SER A 39 -4.50 17.10 35.05
N LEU A 40 -3.52 16.73 35.87
CA LEU A 40 -2.65 15.58 35.61
C LEU A 40 -3.41 14.26 35.66
N LEU A 41 -4.34 14.08 36.61
CA LEU A 41 -5.22 12.91 36.68
C LEU A 41 -6.15 12.82 35.45
N LYS A 42 -6.71 13.93 34.99
CA LYS A 42 -7.50 13.97 33.75
C LYS A 42 -6.66 13.64 32.52
N LEU A 43 -5.43 14.14 32.44
CA LEU A 43 -4.52 13.84 31.34
C LEU A 43 -4.09 12.37 31.35
N ALA A 44 -3.77 11.81 32.52
CA ALA A 44 -3.47 10.39 32.68
C ALA A 44 -4.66 9.50 32.33
N PHE A 45 -5.88 9.89 32.74
CA PHE A 45 -7.11 9.19 32.38
C PHE A 45 -7.34 9.24 30.86
N LEU A 46 -7.16 10.40 30.21
CA LEU A 46 -7.26 10.54 28.75
C LEU A 46 -6.21 9.70 28.01
N CYS A 47 -4.98 9.60 28.52
CA CYS A 47 -3.94 8.74 27.94
C CYS A 47 -4.22 7.24 28.13
N SER A 48 -4.94 6.84 29.18
CA SER A 48 -5.33 5.42 29.40
C SER A 48 -6.47 4.93 28.49
N PHE A 49 -7.12 5.81 27.73
CA PHE A 49 -8.12 5.44 26.70
C PHE A 49 -7.61 5.58 25.27
N TRP A 50 -6.31 5.84 25.06
CA TRP A 50 -5.77 5.72 23.72
C TRP A 50 -5.70 4.24 23.36
N PRO A 51 -6.37 3.80 22.26
CA PRO A 51 -6.19 2.46 21.77
C PRO A 51 -4.70 2.27 21.51
N THR A 52 -4.11 1.27 22.16
CA THR A 52 -2.76 0.82 21.82
C THR A 52 -2.85 0.24 20.41
N VAL A 53 -2.56 1.06 19.41
CA VAL A 53 -2.32 0.57 18.05
C VAL A 53 -1.04 -0.24 18.15
N SER A 54 -1.16 -1.57 18.13
CA SER A 54 0.01 -2.42 17.95
C SER A 54 0.68 -1.99 16.64
N PRO A 55 1.93 -1.51 16.65
CA PRO A 55 2.60 -1.14 15.43
C PRO A 55 2.63 -2.37 14.52
N LEU A 56 2.33 -2.16 13.24
CA LEU A 56 2.41 -3.19 12.23
C LEU A 56 3.84 -3.77 12.26
N SER A 57 3.99 -5.05 12.62
CA SER A 57 5.30 -5.70 12.68
C SER A 57 5.79 -5.99 11.25
N LEU A 58 6.48 -5.02 10.66
CA LEU A 58 7.03 -5.08 9.30
C LEU A 58 8.41 -5.76 9.24
N ASN A 59 8.55 -6.92 9.90
CA ASN A 59 9.81 -7.66 9.93
C ASN A 59 9.72 -8.92 9.07
N TYR A 60 10.22 -8.83 7.84
CA TYR A 60 10.26 -9.93 6.89
C TYR A 60 11.69 -10.09 6.32
N PRO A 61 12.23 -11.31 6.25
CA PRO A 61 13.58 -11.52 5.72
C PRO A 61 13.66 -11.35 4.19
N ALA A 62 12.53 -11.51 3.50
CA ALA A 62 12.42 -11.33 2.07
C ALA A 62 11.01 -10.90 1.67
N VAL A 63 10.90 -10.22 0.52
CA VAL A 63 9.65 -9.81 -0.09
C VAL A 63 9.59 -10.32 -1.53
N PHE A 64 8.44 -10.86 -1.93
CA PHE A 64 8.15 -11.24 -3.32
C PHE A 64 6.90 -10.51 -3.79
N ASN A 65 7.06 -9.66 -4.79
CA ASN A 65 5.95 -8.84 -5.30
C ASN A 65 5.45 -9.34 -6.65
N PHE A 66 4.12 -9.35 -6.80
CA PHE A 66 3.40 -9.67 -8.03
C PHE A 66 2.46 -8.54 -8.34
N GLY A 67 2.42 -8.09 -9.59
CA GLY A 67 1.67 -6.87 -9.87
C GLY A 67 1.73 -6.39 -11.30
N ASP A 68 1.23 -5.16 -11.47
CA ASP A 68 1.31 -4.41 -12.71
C ASP A 68 2.21 -3.18 -12.58
N SER A 69 1.94 -2.11 -13.35
CA SER A 69 2.73 -0.89 -13.37
C SER A 69 2.70 -0.12 -12.05
N ASN A 70 1.71 -0.32 -11.18
CA ASN A 70 1.66 0.36 -9.87
C ASN A 70 2.77 -0.11 -8.91
N SER A 71 3.34 -1.29 -9.17
CA SER A 71 4.44 -1.85 -8.38
C SER A 71 5.62 -2.34 -9.23
N ASP A 72 5.68 -1.99 -10.53
CA ASP A 72 6.77 -2.39 -11.43
C ASP A 72 8.04 -1.57 -11.16
N THR A 73 9.12 -2.24 -10.73
CA THR A 73 10.43 -1.63 -10.48
C THR A 73 11.43 -1.77 -11.64
N GLY A 74 10.95 -2.05 -12.85
CA GLY A 74 11.74 -2.16 -14.10
C GLY A 74 11.56 -3.47 -14.87
N GLY A 75 10.63 -4.33 -14.45
CA GLY A 75 10.31 -5.60 -15.09
C GLY A 75 9.84 -5.46 -16.53
N LEU A 76 8.99 -4.46 -16.86
CA LEU A 76 8.59 -4.26 -18.26
C LEU A 76 9.74 -3.73 -19.13
N VAL A 77 10.59 -2.86 -18.57
CA VAL A 77 11.77 -2.33 -19.26
C VAL A 77 12.73 -3.48 -19.58
N ALA A 78 13.10 -4.29 -18.60
CA ALA A 78 13.98 -5.44 -18.80
C ALA A 78 13.36 -6.51 -19.71
N GLY A 79 12.07 -6.80 -19.55
CA GLY A 79 11.37 -7.87 -20.26
C GLY A 79 11.00 -7.56 -21.72
N LYS A 80 10.75 -6.29 -22.06
CA LYS A 80 10.29 -5.88 -23.40
C LYS A 80 11.13 -4.79 -24.05
N ALA A 81 12.24 -4.38 -23.44
CA ALA A 81 12.99 -3.19 -23.84
C ALA A 81 12.06 -1.96 -23.94
N PHE A 82 11.11 -1.83 -23.00
CA PHE A 82 10.13 -0.75 -23.03
C PHE A 82 10.87 0.60 -22.93
N PRO A 83 10.65 1.54 -23.88
CA PRO A 83 11.38 2.80 -23.91
C PRO A 83 10.81 3.75 -22.85
N MET A 84 11.36 3.67 -21.64
CA MET A 84 11.01 4.57 -20.56
C MET A 84 11.66 5.94 -20.76
N THR A 85 10.93 7.00 -20.45
CA THR A 85 11.40 8.37 -20.68
C THR A 85 12.32 8.83 -19.54
N GLN A 86 13.14 9.85 -19.79
CA GLN A 86 14.00 10.46 -18.77
C GLN A 86 13.25 11.09 -17.59
N PHE A 87 11.96 11.38 -17.76
CA PHE A 87 11.13 11.97 -16.72
C PHE A 87 10.66 10.93 -15.69
N ASN A 88 10.68 9.65 -16.05
CA ASN A 88 10.30 8.57 -15.15
C ASN A 88 11.40 8.29 -14.13
N GLY A 89 11.29 8.87 -12.93
CA GLY A 89 12.32 8.80 -11.89
C GLY A 89 13.03 10.13 -11.62
N GLU A 90 12.67 11.21 -12.30
CA GLU A 90 13.32 12.52 -12.19
C GLU A 90 13.41 13.09 -10.78
N THR A 91 12.43 12.83 -9.91
CA THR A 91 12.37 13.42 -8.57
C THR A 91 13.27 12.73 -7.56
N TYR A 92 13.60 11.46 -7.78
CA TYR A 92 14.33 10.64 -6.79
C TYR A 92 15.52 9.87 -7.36
N PHE A 93 15.33 9.14 -8.46
CA PHE A 93 16.40 8.34 -9.07
C PHE A 93 17.29 9.19 -9.98
N HIS A 94 16.75 10.29 -10.50
CA HIS A 94 17.40 11.23 -11.42
C HIS A 94 17.86 10.57 -12.75
N GLU A 95 17.26 9.44 -13.10
CA GLU A 95 17.42 8.69 -14.34
C GLU A 95 16.17 7.84 -14.61
N PRO A 96 15.95 7.32 -15.85
CA PRO A 96 14.88 6.39 -16.14
C PRO A 96 14.93 5.15 -15.22
N SER A 97 14.06 5.12 -14.22
CA SER A 97 14.17 4.17 -13.09
C SER A 97 13.47 2.82 -13.31
N GLY A 98 12.81 2.64 -14.45
CA GLY A 98 11.93 1.50 -14.71
C GLY A 98 10.54 1.60 -14.08
N ARG A 99 10.26 2.65 -13.30
CA ARG A 99 8.98 2.86 -12.60
C ARG A 99 8.04 3.76 -13.39
N PHE A 100 6.75 3.45 -13.37
CA PHE A 100 5.71 4.23 -14.06
C PHE A 100 5.28 5.46 -13.26
N CYS A 101 6.21 6.23 -12.72
CA CYS A 101 5.97 7.53 -12.10
C CYS A 101 7.20 8.43 -12.26
N ASP A 102 7.15 9.66 -11.76
CA ASP A 102 8.24 10.62 -11.70
C ASP A 102 9.30 10.29 -10.64
N GLY A 103 9.10 9.29 -9.78
CA GLY A 103 10.02 8.93 -8.71
C GLY A 103 9.81 7.51 -8.18
N ARG A 104 9.52 7.41 -6.88
CA ARG A 104 9.24 6.17 -6.14
C ARG A 104 7.77 5.76 -6.20
N LEU A 105 7.54 4.45 -6.26
CA LEU A 105 6.23 3.84 -6.15
C LEU A 105 5.85 3.58 -4.68
N ILE A 106 4.58 3.24 -4.42
CA ILE A 106 4.10 2.83 -3.09
C ILE A 106 5.00 1.72 -2.52
N ILE A 107 5.35 0.72 -3.34
CA ILE A 107 6.18 -0.40 -2.90
C ILE A 107 7.57 0.05 -2.44
N ASP A 108 8.17 1.07 -3.05
CA ASP A 108 9.50 1.55 -2.64
C ASP A 108 9.45 2.15 -1.22
N PHE A 109 8.41 2.93 -0.91
CA PHE A 109 8.19 3.45 0.44
C PHE A 109 7.88 2.36 1.47
N LEU A 110 7.17 1.30 1.07
CA LEU A 110 6.95 0.15 1.94
C LEU A 110 8.25 -0.62 2.22
N MET A 111 9.14 -0.76 1.23
CA MET A 111 10.47 -1.35 1.43
C MET A 111 11.32 -0.49 2.38
N GLU A 112 11.28 0.84 2.25
CA GLU A 112 11.94 1.76 3.21
C GLU A 112 11.43 1.54 4.64
N ALA A 113 10.11 1.42 4.82
CA ALA A 113 9.51 1.20 6.13
C ALA A 113 9.85 -0.19 6.73
N MET A 114 10.15 -1.18 5.88
CA MET A 114 10.67 -2.49 6.28
C MET A 114 12.18 -2.51 6.51
N GLU A 115 12.88 -1.39 6.29
CA GLU A 115 14.35 -1.29 6.32
C GLU A 115 15.03 -2.25 5.33
N LEU A 116 14.39 -2.50 4.18
CA LEU A 116 14.87 -3.37 3.11
C LEU A 116 15.29 -2.54 1.88
N PRO A 117 16.26 -3.04 1.07
CA PRO A 117 16.60 -2.37 -0.18
C PRO A 117 15.43 -2.39 -1.16
N TYR A 118 15.40 -1.42 -2.09
CA TYR A 118 14.41 -1.44 -3.17
C TYR A 118 14.51 -2.74 -3.98
N MET A 119 13.34 -3.23 -4.39
CA MET A 119 13.27 -4.54 -5.04
C MET A 119 13.84 -4.50 -6.46
N ASN A 120 14.78 -5.41 -6.72
CA ASN A 120 15.26 -5.66 -8.07
C ASN A 120 14.19 -6.39 -8.90
N PRO A 121 13.95 -5.98 -10.16
CA PRO A 121 13.04 -6.68 -11.05
C PRO A 121 13.63 -8.05 -11.45
N TYR A 122 12.80 -9.09 -11.44
CA TYR A 122 13.20 -10.46 -11.76
C TYR A 122 13.83 -10.61 -13.16
N LEU A 123 13.38 -9.79 -14.11
CA LEU A 123 13.76 -9.88 -15.52
C LEU A 123 15.07 -9.14 -15.85
N GLU A 124 15.67 -8.41 -14.90
CA GLU A 124 16.95 -7.75 -15.14
C GLU A 124 18.08 -8.76 -15.23
N SER A 125 18.85 -8.65 -16.31
CA SER A 125 19.87 -9.61 -16.73
C SER A 125 21.29 -9.12 -16.50
N VAL A 126 21.51 -7.80 -16.43
CA VAL A 126 22.84 -7.19 -16.27
C VAL A 126 22.84 -6.25 -15.07
N GLY A 127 23.86 -6.40 -14.22
CA GLY A 127 24.03 -5.63 -12.99
C GLY A 127 24.32 -6.56 -11.81
N SER A 128 24.41 -6.01 -10.60
CA SER A 128 24.42 -6.79 -9.36
C SER A 128 23.02 -6.79 -8.75
N PRO A 129 21.99 -7.44 -9.35
CA PRO A 129 20.74 -7.59 -8.64
C PRO A 129 21.01 -8.55 -7.48
N ASN A 130 21.08 -7.97 -6.28
CA ASN A 130 21.05 -8.75 -5.06
C ASN A 130 19.58 -9.13 -4.81
N PHE A 131 19.30 -10.42 -4.83
CA PHE A 131 17.97 -10.97 -4.58
C PHE A 131 17.85 -11.60 -3.19
N GLN A 132 18.83 -11.38 -2.31
CA GLN A 132 18.87 -11.93 -0.95
C GLN A 132 17.57 -11.66 -0.19
N THR A 133 17.06 -10.43 -0.29
CA THR A 133 15.81 -9.99 0.35
C THR A 133 14.60 -10.12 -0.58
N GLY A 134 14.70 -10.98 -1.60
CA GLY A 134 13.64 -11.25 -2.57
C GLY A 134 13.70 -10.38 -3.83
N CYS A 135 12.64 -10.42 -4.63
CA CYS A 135 12.60 -9.80 -5.96
C CYS A 135 11.18 -9.51 -6.45
N ASN A 136 11.09 -8.62 -7.44
CA ASN A 136 9.82 -8.13 -7.96
C ASN A 136 9.49 -8.76 -9.32
N PHE A 137 8.33 -9.40 -9.42
CA PHE A 137 7.82 -10.02 -10.65
C PHE A 137 6.79 -9.15 -11.38
N ALA A 138 6.39 -8.01 -10.80
CA ALA A 138 5.44 -7.10 -11.42
C ALA A 138 5.97 -6.54 -12.74
N THR A 139 5.07 -6.33 -13.69
CA THR A 139 5.40 -5.69 -14.97
C THR A 139 4.26 -4.81 -15.46
N GLY A 140 4.54 -3.65 -16.02
CA GLY A 140 3.54 -2.72 -16.52
C GLY A 140 2.54 -3.34 -17.51
N GLY A 141 1.25 -3.08 -17.29
CA GLY A 141 0.15 -3.61 -18.11
C GLY A 141 -0.22 -5.08 -17.85
N SER A 142 0.31 -5.71 -16.81
CA SER A 142 -0.06 -7.08 -16.43
C SER A 142 -1.54 -7.21 -16.06
N THR A 143 -2.10 -8.36 -16.44
CA THR A 143 -3.46 -8.79 -16.10
C THR A 143 -3.44 -10.03 -15.20
N ILE A 144 -4.51 -10.23 -14.43
CA ILE A 144 -4.74 -11.48 -13.69
C ILE A 144 -4.94 -12.62 -14.68
N LEU A 145 -5.79 -12.41 -15.69
CA LEU A 145 -6.04 -13.43 -16.70
C LEU A 145 -4.84 -13.63 -17.64
N PRO A 146 -4.70 -14.83 -18.23
CA PRO A 146 -3.69 -15.08 -19.25
C PRO A 146 -3.75 -14.08 -20.40
N ALA A 147 -2.58 -13.64 -20.84
CA ALA A 147 -2.47 -12.75 -21.98
C ALA A 147 -3.04 -13.39 -23.25
N ASN A 148 -3.71 -12.57 -24.06
CA ASN A 148 -4.24 -12.96 -25.37
C ASN A 148 -3.77 -11.96 -26.44
N ALA A 149 -4.24 -12.11 -27.68
CA ALA A 149 -3.80 -11.26 -28.80
C ALA A 149 -4.09 -9.76 -28.62
N ALA A 150 -5.04 -9.39 -27.76
CA ALA A 150 -5.36 -8.00 -27.43
C ALA A 150 -4.54 -7.46 -26.23
N SER A 151 -3.79 -8.32 -25.52
CA SER A 151 -3.00 -7.91 -24.36
C SER A 151 -1.77 -7.11 -24.79
N THR A 152 -1.53 -5.99 -24.12
CA THR A 152 -0.34 -5.14 -24.34
C THR A 152 0.91 -5.74 -23.69
N ASN A 153 0.75 -6.66 -22.75
CA ASN A 153 1.82 -7.28 -21.97
C ASN A 153 1.62 -8.80 -21.83
N PRO A 154 2.63 -9.65 -22.13
CA PRO A 154 2.51 -11.11 -21.97
C PRO A 154 2.63 -11.60 -20.52
N PHE A 155 3.18 -10.79 -19.60
CA PHE A 155 3.50 -11.19 -18.23
C PHE A 155 2.28 -11.14 -17.30
N SER A 156 1.26 -11.94 -17.61
CA SER A 156 0.10 -12.15 -16.73
C SER A 156 0.49 -12.69 -15.35
N PHE A 157 -0.41 -12.58 -14.36
CA PHE A 157 -0.19 -13.06 -12.99
C PHE A 157 0.30 -14.51 -12.92
N ASN A 158 -0.34 -15.42 -13.66
CA ASN A 158 0.09 -16.82 -13.70
C ASN A 158 1.49 -17.02 -14.29
N LEU A 159 1.93 -16.15 -15.20
CA LEU A 159 3.31 -16.17 -15.71
C LEU A 159 4.28 -15.64 -14.64
N GLN A 160 3.93 -14.57 -13.92
CA GLN A 160 4.72 -14.07 -12.79
C GLN A 160 4.89 -15.13 -11.68
N LEU A 161 3.84 -15.88 -11.36
CA LEU A 161 3.93 -17.03 -10.44
C LEU A 161 4.87 -18.11 -10.97
N SER A 162 4.82 -18.39 -12.27
CA SER A 162 5.71 -19.38 -12.90
C SER A 162 7.18 -18.94 -12.85
N GLN A 163 7.44 -17.63 -13.01
CA GLN A 163 8.75 -17.02 -12.83
C GLN A 163 9.23 -17.16 -11.37
N PHE A 164 8.35 -16.92 -10.38
CA PHE A 164 8.66 -17.15 -8.98
C PHE A 164 9.01 -18.61 -8.67
N PHE A 165 8.21 -19.58 -9.12
CA PHE A 165 8.51 -21.00 -8.87
C PHE A 165 9.84 -21.41 -9.51
N ARG A 166 10.12 -20.92 -10.73
CA ARG A 166 11.43 -21.12 -11.36
C ARG A 166 12.55 -20.47 -10.54
N PHE A 167 12.36 -19.25 -10.07
CA PHE A 167 13.32 -18.52 -9.23
C PHE A 167 13.63 -19.30 -7.95
N LYS A 168 12.61 -19.64 -7.16
CA LYS A 168 12.74 -20.40 -5.90
C LYS A 168 13.51 -21.70 -6.12
N ASN A 169 13.09 -22.52 -7.10
CA ASN A 169 13.76 -23.79 -7.40
C ASN A 169 15.22 -23.58 -7.82
N ARG A 170 15.49 -22.55 -8.62
CA ARG A 170 16.86 -22.25 -9.08
C ARG A 170 17.73 -21.76 -7.93
N ALA A 171 17.22 -20.90 -7.06
CA ALA A 171 17.93 -20.38 -5.89
C ALA A 171 18.33 -21.52 -4.95
N LEU A 172 17.39 -22.39 -4.58
CA LEU A 172 17.66 -23.55 -3.72
C LEU A 172 18.66 -24.54 -4.35
N THR A 173 18.58 -24.75 -5.67
CA THR A 173 19.55 -25.59 -6.41
C THR A 173 20.95 -24.99 -6.43
N LEU A 174 21.07 -23.67 -6.41
CA LEU A 174 22.36 -22.98 -6.37
C LEU A 174 22.95 -23.01 -4.97
N LEU A 175 22.14 -22.72 -3.94
CA LEU A 175 22.55 -22.75 -2.54
C LEU A 175 22.99 -24.13 -2.06
N SER A 176 22.41 -25.20 -2.60
CA SER A 176 22.85 -26.57 -2.29
C SER A 176 24.23 -26.92 -2.87
N LYS A 177 24.70 -26.16 -3.86
CA LYS A 177 26.03 -26.33 -4.48
C LYS A 177 27.07 -25.38 -3.89
N ASP A 178 26.65 -24.17 -3.54
CA ASP A 178 27.51 -23.14 -2.99
C ASP A 178 26.75 -22.31 -1.95
N LYS A 179 27.13 -22.48 -0.68
CA LYS A 179 26.51 -21.77 0.44
C LYS A 179 26.86 -20.28 0.47
N GLU A 180 27.96 -19.84 -0.16
CA GLU A 180 28.33 -18.42 -0.21
C GLU A 180 27.32 -17.60 -1.03
N LEU A 181 26.52 -18.26 -1.87
CA LEU A 181 25.44 -17.61 -2.62
C LEU A 181 24.29 -17.11 -1.74
N GLN A 182 24.24 -17.46 -0.45
CA GLN A 182 23.30 -16.89 0.52
C GLN A 182 23.48 -15.38 0.72
N ASN A 183 24.62 -14.82 0.29
CA ASN A 183 24.85 -13.38 0.28
C ASN A 183 24.08 -12.65 -0.84
N TYR A 184 23.52 -13.39 -1.81
CA TYR A 184 22.88 -12.86 -3.00
C TYR A 184 21.48 -13.44 -3.28
N LEU A 185 21.13 -14.55 -2.63
CA LEU A 185 19.89 -15.29 -2.84
C LEU A 185 19.19 -15.57 -1.50
N PRO A 186 17.85 -15.63 -1.45
CA PRO A 186 17.13 -15.91 -0.21
C PRO A 186 17.44 -17.33 0.27
N ALA A 187 17.63 -17.49 1.58
CA ALA A 187 17.76 -18.81 2.18
C ALA A 187 16.43 -19.59 2.10
N GLU A 188 16.49 -20.90 2.30
CA GLU A 188 15.30 -21.75 2.22
C GLU A 188 14.19 -21.32 3.19
N ASP A 189 14.57 -21.01 4.43
CA ASP A 189 13.66 -20.51 5.46
C ASP A 189 13.05 -19.15 5.13
N ASP A 190 13.74 -18.30 4.36
CA ASP A 190 13.28 -16.97 4.01
C ASP A 190 12.02 -17.06 3.15
N PHE A 191 11.91 -18.05 2.25
CA PHE A 191 10.70 -18.24 1.46
C PHE A 191 9.47 -18.53 2.34
N ASN A 192 9.61 -19.23 3.45
CA ASN A 192 8.47 -19.54 4.32
C ASN A 192 8.08 -18.34 5.21
N LYS A 193 9.05 -17.47 5.53
CA LYS A 193 8.87 -16.28 6.37
C LYS A 193 8.61 -15.01 5.56
N ALA A 194 8.81 -15.04 4.25
CA ALA A 194 8.69 -13.90 3.35
C ALA A 194 7.28 -13.29 3.34
N LEU A 195 7.22 -12.03 2.90
CA LEU A 195 6.00 -11.34 2.53
C LEU A 195 5.72 -11.50 1.03
N TYR A 196 4.50 -11.87 0.68
CA TYR A 196 4.03 -12.02 -0.69
C TYR A 196 3.03 -10.90 -1.01
N MET A 197 3.42 -9.95 -1.85
CA MET A 197 2.64 -8.74 -2.14
C MET A 197 1.92 -8.84 -3.49
N PHE A 198 0.69 -8.31 -3.56
CA PHE A 198 -0.14 -8.31 -4.77
C PHE A 198 -0.76 -6.94 -5.02
N ASP A 199 -0.47 -6.35 -6.18
CA ASP A 199 -1.12 -5.14 -6.71
C ASP A 199 -1.44 -5.36 -8.20
N ILE A 200 -2.57 -6.01 -8.47
CA ILE A 200 -2.94 -6.49 -9.81
C ILE A 200 -4.46 -6.54 -10.00
N GLY A 201 -4.91 -6.41 -11.25
CA GLY A 201 -6.31 -6.50 -11.64
C GLY A 201 -6.88 -5.21 -12.23
N GLN A 202 -6.20 -4.08 -12.05
CA GLN A 202 -6.62 -2.80 -12.63
C GLN A 202 -6.72 -2.86 -14.17
N ASN A 203 -5.74 -3.48 -14.82
CA ASN A 203 -5.73 -3.63 -16.29
C ASN A 203 -6.85 -4.55 -16.80
N ASP A 204 -7.23 -5.60 -16.06
CA ASP A 204 -8.37 -6.44 -16.42
C ASP A 204 -9.69 -5.65 -16.37
N LEU A 205 -9.89 -4.86 -15.31
CA LEU A 205 -11.07 -4.02 -15.15
C LEU A 205 -11.14 -2.90 -16.20
N ASP A 206 -10.01 -2.26 -16.50
CA ASP A 206 -9.93 -1.26 -17.57
C ASP A 206 -10.30 -1.89 -18.93
N GLY A 207 -9.73 -3.06 -19.23
CA GLY A 207 -9.95 -3.77 -20.49
C GLY A 207 -11.43 -4.09 -20.79
N VAL A 208 -12.25 -4.35 -19.77
CA VAL A 208 -13.65 -4.74 -19.98
C VAL A 208 -14.50 -3.61 -20.58
N PHE A 209 -14.14 -2.35 -20.34
CA PHE A 209 -14.92 -1.19 -20.79
C PHE A 209 -14.68 -0.80 -22.25
N TYR A 210 -13.66 -1.36 -22.91
CA TYR A 210 -13.41 -1.14 -24.34
C TYR A 210 -14.35 -1.95 -25.25
N PHE A 211 -15.15 -2.85 -24.66
CA PHE A 211 -16.12 -3.66 -25.37
C PHE A 211 -17.52 -3.47 -24.77
N PRO A 212 -18.59 -3.54 -25.56
CA PRO A 212 -19.95 -3.50 -25.02
C PRO A 212 -20.19 -4.68 -24.06
N ALA A 213 -20.42 -4.38 -22.79
CA ALA A 213 -20.73 -5.37 -21.76
C ALA A 213 -21.88 -4.86 -20.86
N SER A 214 -22.79 -5.73 -20.46
CA SER A 214 -23.80 -5.42 -19.43
C SER A 214 -23.17 -5.46 -18.03
N ASP A 215 -23.82 -4.85 -17.05
CA ASP A 215 -23.39 -4.90 -15.65
C ASP A 215 -23.22 -6.35 -15.17
N GLU A 216 -24.13 -7.26 -15.53
CA GLU A 216 -24.04 -8.68 -15.16
C GLU A 216 -22.81 -9.35 -15.77
N GLN A 217 -22.47 -9.02 -17.03
CA GLN A 217 -21.28 -9.55 -17.68
C GLN A 217 -20.00 -9.03 -17.00
N VAL A 218 -19.97 -7.76 -16.59
CA VAL A 218 -18.86 -7.18 -15.83
C VAL A 218 -18.71 -7.88 -14.48
N VAL A 219 -19.80 -8.11 -13.73
CA VAL A 219 -19.76 -8.82 -12.44
C VAL A 219 -19.32 -10.28 -12.60
N ALA A 220 -19.76 -10.97 -13.65
CA ALA A 220 -19.32 -12.33 -13.96
C ALA A 220 -17.82 -12.37 -14.29
N PHE A 221 -17.34 -11.41 -15.09
CA PHE A 221 -15.93 -11.25 -15.40
C PHE A 221 -15.09 -11.01 -14.14
N ILE A 222 -15.49 -10.08 -13.28
CA ILE A 222 -14.85 -9.82 -11.97
C ILE A 222 -14.75 -11.10 -11.13
N SER A 223 -15.81 -11.91 -11.11
CA SER A 223 -15.82 -13.17 -10.34
C SER A 223 -14.77 -14.16 -10.87
N LYS A 224 -14.55 -14.18 -12.19
CA LYS A 224 -13.46 -14.96 -12.80
C LYS A 224 -12.08 -14.44 -12.38
N LEU A 225 -11.88 -13.12 -12.36
CA LEU A 225 -10.60 -12.52 -11.94
C LEU A 225 -10.22 -12.94 -10.51
N VAL A 226 -11.16 -12.78 -9.57
CA VAL A 226 -10.95 -13.12 -8.16
C VAL A 226 -10.68 -14.61 -7.98
N SER A 227 -11.37 -15.47 -8.75
CA SER A 227 -11.12 -16.91 -8.72
C SER A 227 -9.70 -17.29 -9.17
N GLU A 228 -9.19 -16.65 -10.23
CA GLU A 228 -7.83 -16.89 -10.73
C GLU A 228 -6.76 -16.37 -9.76
N LEU A 229 -6.99 -15.20 -9.14
CA LEU A 229 -6.10 -14.67 -8.10
C LEU A 229 -6.05 -15.60 -6.87
N ASN A 230 -7.21 -16.06 -6.40
CA ASN A 230 -7.33 -17.04 -5.31
C ASN A 230 -6.55 -18.32 -5.60
N TYR A 231 -6.69 -18.85 -6.83
CA TYR A 231 -5.98 -20.04 -7.26
C TYR A 231 -4.45 -19.83 -7.23
N GLY A 232 -3.97 -18.68 -7.70
CA GLY A 232 -2.55 -18.35 -7.63
C GLY A 232 -2.02 -18.20 -6.20
N MET A 233 -2.76 -17.52 -5.33
CA MET A 233 -2.42 -17.42 -3.90
C MET A 233 -2.36 -18.80 -3.23
N LYS A 234 -3.29 -19.71 -3.57
CA LYS A 234 -3.30 -21.08 -3.06
C LYS A 234 -2.04 -21.85 -3.47
N ARG A 235 -1.60 -21.69 -4.71
CA ARG A 235 -0.35 -22.31 -5.19
C ARG A 235 0.88 -21.81 -4.44
N LEU A 236 0.93 -20.52 -4.09
CA LEU A 236 2.01 -19.97 -3.25
C LEU A 236 1.96 -20.56 -1.84
N TYR A 237 0.77 -20.65 -1.24
CA TYR A 237 0.57 -21.25 0.09
C TYR A 237 1.02 -22.72 0.12
N ASP A 238 0.63 -23.49 -0.89
CA ASP A 238 1.04 -24.91 -1.04
C ASP A 238 2.54 -25.07 -1.25
N ALA A 239 3.22 -24.02 -1.72
CA ALA A 239 4.66 -23.95 -1.84
C ALA A 239 5.37 -23.34 -0.62
N GLY A 240 4.66 -23.12 0.49
CA GLY A 240 5.23 -22.68 1.77
C GLY A 240 5.03 -21.21 2.11
N ALA A 241 4.40 -20.40 1.25
CA ALA A 241 4.09 -19.01 1.57
C ALA A 241 3.11 -18.91 2.76
N ARG A 242 3.35 -17.97 3.66
CA ARG A 242 2.50 -17.77 4.85
C ARG A 242 2.01 -16.33 5.02
N ASN A 243 2.76 -15.32 4.60
CA ASN A 243 2.36 -13.92 4.79
C ASN A 243 2.00 -13.29 3.45
N PHE A 244 0.74 -12.87 3.31
CA PHE A 244 0.19 -12.30 2.09
C PHE A 244 -0.25 -10.86 2.35
N TRP A 245 0.05 -9.98 1.41
CA TRP A 245 -0.29 -8.57 1.45
C TRP A 245 -1.01 -8.20 0.16
N VAL A 246 -2.30 -7.92 0.25
CA VAL A 246 -3.19 -7.80 -0.91
C VAL A 246 -3.71 -6.38 -1.00
N HIS A 247 -3.31 -5.65 -2.05
CA HIS A 247 -3.92 -4.38 -2.40
C HIS A 247 -5.21 -4.61 -3.18
N ASN A 248 -6.25 -3.88 -2.82
CA ASN A 248 -7.40 -3.73 -3.72
C ASN A 248 -7.10 -2.67 -4.80
N THR A 249 -7.99 -2.51 -5.80
CA THR A 249 -7.75 -1.54 -6.87
C THR A 249 -8.17 -0.13 -6.47
N GLY A 250 -7.56 0.89 -7.09
CA GLY A 250 -7.93 2.30 -6.91
C GLY A 250 -9.25 2.71 -7.60
N PRO A 251 -9.68 3.97 -7.42
CA PRO A 251 -10.84 4.53 -8.10
C PRO A 251 -10.56 4.74 -9.60
N LEU A 252 -10.74 3.68 -10.38
CA LEU A 252 -10.42 3.62 -11.82
C LEU A 252 -11.09 4.74 -12.63
N GLY A 253 -12.32 5.12 -12.25
CA GLY A 253 -13.08 6.19 -12.91
C GLY A 253 -12.45 7.57 -12.77
N CYS A 254 -11.56 7.77 -11.80
CA CYS A 254 -10.90 9.04 -11.54
C CYS A 254 -9.60 9.23 -12.34
N LEU A 255 -9.16 8.23 -13.10
CA LEU A 255 -7.96 8.36 -13.92
C LEU A 255 -8.21 9.36 -15.07
N PRO A 256 -7.32 10.34 -15.33
CA PRO A 256 -7.52 11.33 -16.39
C PRO A 256 -7.78 10.69 -17.76
N ARG A 257 -7.11 9.57 -18.05
CA ARG A 257 -7.35 8.77 -19.26
C ARG A 257 -8.79 8.26 -19.35
N ILE A 258 -9.31 7.70 -18.26
CA ILE A 258 -10.67 7.15 -18.22
C ILE A 258 -11.71 8.27 -18.36
N ILE A 259 -11.50 9.41 -17.71
CA ILE A 259 -12.39 10.57 -17.84
C ILE A 259 -12.38 11.11 -19.28
N ALA A 260 -11.21 11.25 -19.91
CA ALA A 260 -11.11 11.72 -21.30
C ALA A 260 -11.85 10.81 -22.30
N MET A 261 -11.83 9.50 -22.05
CA MET A 261 -12.43 8.51 -22.94
C MET A 261 -13.93 8.31 -22.70
N PHE A 262 -14.34 8.18 -21.44
CA PHE A 262 -15.68 7.72 -21.06
C PHE A 262 -16.52 8.78 -20.33
N GLY A 263 -15.90 9.89 -19.92
CA GLY A 263 -16.53 11.00 -19.19
C GLY A 263 -17.17 12.10 -20.04
N ARG A 264 -17.39 11.87 -21.34
CA ARG A 264 -17.84 12.90 -22.30
C ARG A 264 -19.22 13.50 -22.02
N LYS A 265 -20.05 12.81 -21.23
CA LYS A 265 -21.38 13.28 -20.81
C LYS A 265 -21.36 13.53 -19.31
N PRO A 266 -21.87 14.69 -18.83
CA PRO A 266 -21.96 14.95 -17.38
C PRO A 266 -22.71 13.85 -16.61
N SER A 267 -23.69 13.19 -17.23
CA SER A 267 -24.42 12.05 -16.65
C SER A 267 -23.57 10.81 -16.35
N ASN A 268 -22.35 10.74 -16.89
CA ASN A 268 -21.43 9.63 -16.66
C ASN A 268 -20.53 9.87 -15.45
N LEU A 269 -20.47 11.11 -14.96
CA LEU A 269 -19.57 11.54 -13.91
C LEU A 269 -20.29 11.53 -12.55
N ASP A 270 -19.57 11.15 -11.50
CA ASP A 270 -20.00 11.33 -10.12
C ASP A 270 -19.69 12.75 -9.62
N GLU A 271 -19.99 13.01 -8.33
CA GLU A 271 -19.79 14.32 -7.70
C GLU A 271 -18.31 14.76 -7.62
N HIS A 272 -17.38 13.82 -7.79
CA HIS A 272 -15.95 14.08 -7.83
C HIS A 272 -15.43 14.24 -9.26
N GLY A 273 -16.28 14.19 -10.28
CA GLY A 273 -15.87 14.27 -11.69
C GLY A 273 -15.28 12.98 -12.25
N CYS A 274 -15.44 11.86 -11.53
CA CYS A 274 -14.94 10.55 -11.95
C CYS A 274 -16.01 9.76 -12.70
N VAL A 275 -15.61 8.87 -13.60
CA VAL A 275 -16.55 8.02 -14.36
C VAL A 275 -17.19 6.97 -13.44
N ALA A 276 -18.47 7.14 -13.15
CA ALA A 276 -19.19 6.39 -12.11
C ALA A 276 -19.24 4.87 -12.38
N SER A 277 -19.36 4.45 -13.65
CA SER A 277 -19.40 3.02 -14.01
C SER A 277 -18.09 2.29 -13.70
N HIS A 278 -16.95 2.96 -13.90
CA HIS A 278 -15.63 2.39 -13.65
C HIS A 278 -15.36 2.28 -12.15
N ASN A 279 -15.70 3.32 -11.38
CA ASN A 279 -15.65 3.28 -9.92
C ASN A 279 -16.57 2.18 -9.34
N ARG A 280 -17.77 1.99 -9.92
CA ARG A 280 -18.66 0.88 -9.53
C ARG A 280 -18.00 -0.49 -9.77
N ALA A 281 -17.41 -0.73 -10.94
CA ALA A 281 -16.72 -1.99 -11.21
C ALA A 281 -15.54 -2.22 -10.24
N ALA A 282 -14.76 -1.18 -9.94
CA ALA A 282 -13.68 -1.22 -8.94
C ALA A 282 -14.21 -1.61 -7.55
N THR A 283 -15.28 -0.98 -7.06
CA THR A 283 -15.87 -1.31 -5.75
C THR A 283 -16.43 -2.74 -5.70
N VAL A 284 -17.04 -3.24 -6.78
CA VAL A 284 -17.51 -4.63 -6.86
C VAL A 284 -16.35 -5.62 -6.84
N TYR A 285 -15.27 -5.34 -7.57
CA TYR A 285 -14.04 -6.14 -7.54
C TYR A 285 -13.43 -6.14 -6.14
N ASN A 286 -13.27 -4.97 -5.52
CA ASN A 286 -12.67 -4.82 -4.19
C ASN A 286 -13.45 -5.58 -3.12
N LYS A 287 -14.79 -5.54 -3.17
CA LYS A 287 -15.65 -6.32 -2.26
C LYS A 287 -15.43 -7.82 -2.43
N LYS A 288 -15.45 -8.32 -3.67
CA LYS A 288 -15.24 -9.75 -3.96
C LYS A 288 -13.82 -10.21 -3.60
N LEU A 289 -12.82 -9.36 -3.77
CA LEU A 289 -11.44 -9.63 -3.36
C LEU A 289 -11.32 -9.73 -1.84
N HIS A 290 -11.97 -8.83 -1.09
CA HIS A 290 -12.01 -8.89 0.38
C HIS A 290 -12.71 -10.17 0.86
N ASP A 291 -13.88 -10.49 0.32
CA ASP A 291 -14.61 -11.72 0.63
C ASP A 291 -13.75 -12.98 0.33
N MET A 292 -13.00 -12.96 -0.77
CA MET A 292 -12.05 -14.03 -1.13
C MET A 292 -10.91 -14.14 -0.11
N CYS A 293 -10.33 -13.03 0.37
CA CYS A 293 -9.29 -13.06 1.40
C CYS A 293 -9.80 -13.69 2.69
N LEU A 294 -11.01 -13.36 3.13
CA LEU A 294 -11.65 -13.97 4.31
C LEU A 294 -11.85 -15.48 4.13
N GLN A 295 -12.32 -15.91 2.95
CA GLN A 295 -12.48 -17.33 2.63
C GLN A 295 -11.13 -18.06 2.58
N PHE A 296 -10.10 -17.42 2.04
CA PHE A 296 -8.75 -17.99 1.96
C PHE A 296 -8.20 -18.28 3.36
N LEU A 297 -8.33 -17.34 4.30
CA LEU A 297 -7.92 -17.53 5.70
C LEU A 297 -8.67 -18.68 6.37
N ALA A 298 -9.98 -18.79 6.13
CA ALA A 298 -10.78 -19.89 6.68
C ALA A 298 -10.33 -21.28 6.17
N GLN A 299 -9.73 -21.35 4.98
CA GLN A 299 -9.27 -22.59 4.35
C GLN A 299 -7.77 -22.85 4.52
N SER A 300 -7.01 -21.85 4.99
CA SER A 300 -5.55 -21.85 5.04
C SER A 300 -5.08 -21.40 6.42
N PRO A 301 -5.15 -22.27 7.45
CA PRO A 301 -5.02 -21.87 8.86
C PRO A 301 -3.66 -21.32 9.26
N GLU A 302 -2.61 -21.56 8.46
CA GLU A 302 -1.27 -21.00 8.69
C GLU A 302 -1.04 -19.68 7.95
N ALA A 303 -1.97 -19.26 7.09
CA ALA A 303 -1.83 -18.03 6.32
C ALA A 303 -2.15 -16.81 7.18
N ASN A 304 -1.37 -15.75 7.00
CA ASN A 304 -1.66 -14.40 7.43
C ASN A 304 -1.96 -13.57 6.19
N ILE A 305 -3.09 -12.85 6.16
CA ILE A 305 -3.43 -11.89 5.12
C ILE A 305 -3.56 -10.51 5.75
N THR A 306 -2.88 -9.54 5.14
CA THR A 306 -3.15 -8.11 5.29
C THR A 306 -3.83 -7.64 4.01
N TYR A 307 -5.12 -7.31 4.09
CA TYR A 307 -5.85 -6.69 2.98
C TYR A 307 -5.77 -5.17 3.15
N VAL A 308 -5.41 -4.45 2.08
CA VAL A 308 -5.24 -2.99 2.12
C VAL A 308 -6.24 -2.32 1.20
N ASP A 309 -7.03 -1.40 1.77
CA ASP A 309 -8.04 -0.62 1.06
C ASP A 309 -7.45 0.61 0.35
N ILE A 310 -6.70 0.34 -0.72
CA ILE A 310 -6.10 1.36 -1.61
C ILE A 310 -7.18 2.28 -2.20
N TYR A 311 -8.36 1.74 -2.54
CA TYR A 311 -9.47 2.52 -3.08
C TYR A 311 -9.83 3.70 -2.20
N SER A 312 -10.07 3.44 -0.91
CA SER A 312 -10.49 4.47 0.03
C SER A 312 -9.41 5.52 0.27
N ILE A 313 -8.14 5.11 0.35
CA ILE A 313 -7.01 6.06 0.49
C ILE A 313 -6.94 6.98 -0.74
N LYS A 314 -6.92 6.40 -1.93
CA LYS A 314 -6.80 7.14 -3.20
C LYS A 314 -8.01 8.05 -3.44
N LEU A 315 -9.23 7.57 -3.18
CA LEU A 315 -10.43 8.38 -3.31
C LEU A 315 -10.43 9.54 -2.31
N ASN A 316 -10.04 9.30 -1.05
CA ASN A 316 -9.90 10.36 -0.05
C ASN A 316 -8.88 11.42 -0.48
N LEU A 317 -7.73 11.01 -1.02
CA LEU A 317 -6.73 11.94 -1.57
C LEU A 317 -7.32 12.80 -2.70
N ILE A 318 -8.06 12.20 -3.62
CA ILE A 318 -8.69 12.92 -4.75
C ILE A 318 -9.76 13.90 -4.24
N SER A 319 -10.64 13.45 -3.34
CA SER A 319 -11.77 14.27 -2.86
C SER A 319 -11.32 15.40 -1.94
N ASN A 320 -10.21 15.23 -1.21
CA ASN A 320 -9.70 16.19 -0.23
C ASN A 320 -8.31 16.74 -0.59
N TYR A 321 -7.95 16.71 -1.88
CA TYR A 321 -6.60 17.01 -2.39
C TYR A 321 -5.98 18.29 -1.83
N SER A 322 -6.77 19.36 -1.69
CA SER A 322 -6.30 20.66 -1.19
C SER A 322 -5.89 20.64 0.29
N LEU A 323 -6.49 19.76 1.11
CA LEU A 323 -6.09 19.56 2.51
C LEU A 323 -4.69 18.95 2.62
N TYR A 324 -4.27 18.22 1.60
CA TYR A 324 -3.00 17.51 1.55
C TYR A 324 -1.94 18.24 0.72
N GLY A 325 -2.21 19.48 0.30
CA GLY A 325 -1.25 20.32 -0.43
C GLY A 325 -1.21 20.10 -1.94
N PHE A 326 -2.05 19.21 -2.48
CA PHE A 326 -2.20 19.04 -3.93
C PHE A 326 -3.10 20.15 -4.50
N GLN A 327 -2.94 20.44 -5.79
CA GLN A 327 -3.74 21.43 -6.52
C GLN A 327 -4.52 20.81 -7.68
N GLN A 328 -4.03 19.70 -8.25
CA GLN A 328 -4.55 19.11 -9.47
C GLN A 328 -4.95 17.65 -9.23
N PRO A 329 -6.21 17.38 -8.86
CA PRO A 329 -6.64 16.03 -8.48
C PRO A 329 -6.87 15.10 -9.67
N LEU A 330 -7.29 15.65 -10.81
CA LEU A 330 -7.73 14.90 -12.00
C LEU A 330 -6.97 15.26 -13.28
N ALA A 331 -5.95 16.13 -13.19
CA ALA A 331 -5.08 16.44 -14.31
C ALA A 331 -3.83 15.56 -14.27
N ALA A 332 -3.34 15.13 -15.44
CA ALA A 332 -2.03 14.53 -15.58
C ALA A 332 -0.94 15.60 -15.52
N CYS A 333 0.11 15.36 -14.75
CA CYS A 333 1.29 16.24 -14.70
C CYS A 333 2.05 16.19 -16.04
N CYS A 334 2.43 15.00 -16.48
CA CYS A 334 3.08 14.76 -17.76
C CYS A 334 2.06 14.41 -18.85
N GLY A 335 1.77 15.38 -19.70
CA GLY A 335 0.69 15.22 -20.66
C GLY A 335 0.60 16.33 -21.70
N TYR A 336 -0.50 16.30 -22.46
CA TYR A 336 -0.79 17.25 -23.52
C TYR A 336 -2.30 17.49 -23.62
N GLY A 337 -2.71 18.65 -24.12
CA GLY A 337 -4.12 19.01 -24.34
C GLY A 337 -4.68 20.05 -23.36
N GLY A 338 -3.95 20.35 -22.27
CA GLY A 338 -4.32 21.39 -21.32
C GLY A 338 -5.52 21.05 -20.42
N PRO A 339 -5.97 21.99 -19.58
CA PRO A 339 -7.05 21.76 -18.62
C PRO A 339 -8.37 21.30 -19.28
N PRO A 340 -9.20 20.51 -18.57
CA PRO A 340 -9.08 20.18 -17.15
C PRO A 340 -8.22 18.93 -16.86
N LEU A 341 -7.90 18.11 -17.86
CA LEU A 341 -7.24 16.81 -17.65
C LEU A 341 -5.76 16.80 -18.03
N ASN A 342 -5.30 17.74 -18.86
CA ASN A 342 -3.98 17.74 -19.48
C ASN A 342 -3.60 16.38 -20.09
N PHE A 343 -4.56 15.73 -20.75
CA PHE A 343 -4.38 14.37 -21.27
C PHE A 343 -4.95 14.22 -22.68
N ASP A 344 -4.20 13.56 -23.57
CA ASP A 344 -4.60 13.20 -24.93
C ASP A 344 -4.14 11.77 -25.26
N THR A 345 -5.07 10.89 -25.60
CA THR A 345 -4.81 9.46 -25.84
C THR A 345 -3.85 9.18 -27.00
N ARG A 346 -3.57 10.19 -27.84
CA ARG A 346 -2.77 10.03 -29.07
C ARG A 346 -1.26 10.21 -28.84
N ILE A 347 -0.86 10.70 -27.67
CA ILE A 347 0.53 11.03 -27.32
C ILE A 347 0.80 10.68 -25.86
N ALA A 348 1.81 9.85 -25.63
CA ALA A 348 2.21 9.46 -24.28
C ALA A 348 3.18 10.50 -23.68
N CYS A 349 3.29 10.53 -22.34
CA CYS A 349 4.27 11.34 -21.62
C CYS A 349 5.68 11.21 -22.25
N GLY A 350 6.36 12.34 -22.42
CA GLY A 350 7.72 12.44 -22.98
C GLY A 350 7.84 12.13 -24.47
N VAL A 351 6.74 11.83 -25.17
CA VAL A 351 6.76 11.59 -26.62
C VAL A 351 6.57 12.89 -27.38
N THR A 352 7.38 13.10 -28.42
CA THR A 352 7.17 14.13 -29.45
C THR A 352 6.49 13.51 -30.68
N LYS A 353 5.40 14.11 -31.15
CA LYS A 353 4.60 13.58 -32.28
C LYS A 353 3.97 14.70 -33.10
N ASP A 354 3.80 14.47 -34.39
CA ASP A 354 2.92 15.29 -35.23
C ASP A 354 1.46 14.95 -34.92
N LEU A 355 0.74 15.92 -34.35
CA LEU A 355 -0.70 15.86 -34.16
C LEU A 355 -1.35 16.90 -35.08
N ASN A 356 -1.97 16.42 -36.16
CA ASN A 356 -2.74 17.23 -37.12
C ASN A 356 -1.94 18.37 -37.78
N GLY A 357 -0.67 18.13 -38.13
CA GLY A 357 0.22 19.10 -38.78
C GLY A 357 1.00 19.99 -37.81
N SER A 358 0.96 19.69 -36.51
CA SER A 358 1.72 20.39 -35.47
C SER A 358 2.58 19.41 -34.69
N ILE A 359 3.89 19.65 -34.67
CA ILE A 359 4.83 18.88 -33.84
C ILE A 359 4.67 19.34 -32.40
N VAL A 360 4.23 18.42 -31.54
CA VAL A 360 3.99 18.69 -30.12
C VAL A 360 4.69 17.64 -29.26
N THR A 361 4.98 17.99 -28.01
CA THR A 361 5.56 17.08 -27.02
C THR A 361 4.67 17.08 -25.78
N ALA A 362 4.36 15.89 -25.26
CA ALA A 362 3.73 15.78 -23.95
C ALA A 362 4.81 15.93 -22.87
N ASN A 363 4.79 17.04 -22.15
CA ASN A 363 5.84 17.41 -21.20
C ASN A 363 5.36 17.25 -19.75
N PRO A 364 6.27 17.00 -18.79
CA PRO A 364 5.97 17.10 -17.37
C PRO A 364 5.52 18.51 -16.98
N CYS A 365 4.75 18.59 -15.91
CA CYS A 365 4.39 19.84 -15.26
C CYS A 365 5.59 20.41 -14.49
N ASN A 366 5.55 21.70 -14.12
CA ASN A 366 6.67 22.35 -13.44
C ASN A 366 6.89 21.86 -12.00
N ASN A 367 5.83 21.42 -11.32
CA ASN A 367 5.89 20.95 -9.92
C ASN A 367 5.04 19.69 -9.77
N THR A 368 5.69 18.53 -9.78
CA THR A 368 4.99 17.23 -9.73
C THR A 368 4.26 17.00 -8.40
N ALA A 369 4.71 17.64 -7.31
CA ALA A 369 4.08 17.54 -6.00
C ALA A 369 2.69 18.22 -5.91
N GLU A 370 2.33 19.06 -6.89
CA GLU A 370 0.99 19.67 -6.97
C GLU A 370 -0.04 18.75 -7.63
N TYR A 371 0.39 17.67 -8.27
CA TYR A 371 -0.45 16.78 -9.06
C TYR A 371 -0.56 15.41 -8.41
N ILE A 372 -1.77 14.85 -8.37
CA ILE A 372 -1.97 13.46 -7.92
C ILE A 372 -1.50 12.49 -9.02
N ASN A 373 -1.83 12.79 -10.28
CA ASN A 373 -1.63 11.87 -11.40
C ASN A 373 -0.44 12.29 -12.27
N TRP A 374 0.44 11.33 -12.58
CA TRP A 374 1.62 11.53 -13.39
C TRP A 374 1.30 11.60 -14.89
N ASP A 375 0.76 10.54 -15.49
CA ASP A 375 0.74 10.38 -16.97
C ASP A 375 -0.64 10.07 -17.56
N GLY A 376 -1.70 10.26 -16.78
CA GLY A 376 -3.08 9.90 -17.08
C GLY A 376 -3.51 8.55 -16.51
N THR A 377 -2.59 7.74 -16.00
CA THR A 377 -2.87 6.42 -15.40
C THR A 377 -2.23 6.27 -14.03
N HIS A 378 -0.96 6.66 -13.88
CA HIS A 378 -0.18 6.40 -12.67
C HIS A 378 -0.13 7.61 -11.76
N TYR A 379 0.18 7.40 -10.48
CA TYR A 379 0.31 8.46 -9.49
C TYR A 379 1.71 9.05 -9.50
N THR A 380 1.83 10.32 -9.13
CA THR A 380 3.14 10.95 -8.91
C THR A 380 3.84 10.34 -7.69
N GLU A 381 5.15 10.54 -7.54
CA GLU A 381 5.88 10.16 -6.34
C GLU A 381 5.23 10.74 -5.08
N ALA A 382 4.87 12.03 -5.11
CA ALA A 382 4.25 12.70 -3.96
C ALA A 382 2.92 12.03 -3.57
N ALA A 383 2.09 11.65 -4.55
CA ALA A 383 0.85 10.93 -4.28
C ALA A 383 1.10 9.47 -3.84
N ASN A 384 2.10 8.78 -4.40
CA ASN A 384 2.51 7.46 -3.94
C ASN A 384 3.01 7.49 -2.50
N ARG A 385 3.75 8.54 -2.11
CA ARG A 385 4.20 8.77 -0.75
C ARG A 385 3.02 8.93 0.20
N PHE A 386 2.06 9.79 -0.13
CA PHE A 386 0.84 9.97 0.67
C PHE A 386 0.12 8.63 0.87
N VAL A 387 -0.07 7.86 -0.21
CA VAL A 387 -0.74 6.57 -0.12
C VAL A 387 0.04 5.60 0.78
N ALA A 388 1.36 5.53 0.65
CA ALA A 388 2.20 4.69 1.51
C ALA A 388 2.13 5.11 2.98
N ASP A 389 2.19 6.40 3.28
CA ASP A 389 2.08 6.91 4.65
C ASP A 389 0.72 6.55 5.28
N GLU A 390 -0.39 6.66 4.53
CA GLU A 390 -1.72 6.26 4.99
C GLU A 390 -1.83 4.74 5.21
N ILE A 391 -1.22 3.93 4.35
CA ILE A 391 -1.13 2.46 4.54
C ILE A 391 -0.41 2.15 5.85
N LEU A 392 0.70 2.83 6.12
CA LEU A 392 1.55 2.59 7.30
C LEU A 392 0.88 3.00 8.62
N THR A 393 -0.20 3.79 8.59
CA THR A 393 -1.03 4.04 9.78
C THR A 393 -1.76 2.78 10.27
N GLY A 394 -1.97 1.79 9.39
CA GLY A 394 -2.76 0.58 9.66
C GLY A 394 -4.28 0.79 9.63
N ASN A 395 -4.78 2.03 9.50
CA ASN A 395 -6.23 2.31 9.53
C ASN A 395 -6.99 1.77 8.31
N TYR A 396 -6.28 1.56 7.20
CA TYR A 396 -6.82 1.03 5.94
C TYR A 396 -6.50 -0.45 5.73
N SER A 397 -5.96 -1.10 6.75
CA SER A 397 -5.57 -2.50 6.69
C SER A 397 -6.53 -3.37 7.50
N ASP A 398 -7.07 -4.40 6.87
CA ASP A 398 -7.78 -5.46 7.57
C ASP A 398 -6.83 -6.66 7.75
N SER A 399 -6.49 -6.95 9.01
CA SER A 399 -5.81 -8.19 9.40
C SER A 399 -6.77 -8.99 10.29
N PRO A 400 -7.57 -9.90 9.71
CA PRO A 400 -8.64 -10.58 10.43
C PRO A 400 -8.17 -11.42 11.64
N HIS A 401 -6.91 -11.85 11.68
CA HIS A 401 -6.32 -12.55 12.84
C HIS A 401 -6.09 -11.65 14.05
N LEU A 402 -5.97 -10.32 13.87
CA LEU A 402 -5.86 -9.37 14.98
C LEU A 402 -7.21 -9.05 15.62
N ARG A 403 -8.34 -9.35 14.94
CA ARG A 403 -9.69 -9.15 15.46
C ARG A 403 -10.21 -10.29 16.34
N THR A 404 -9.51 -11.42 16.43
CA THR A 404 -9.90 -12.55 17.28
C THR A 404 -9.29 -12.53 18.68
N SER A 405 -8.55 -11.48 19.06
CA SER A 405 -8.17 -11.27 20.46
C SER A 405 -9.40 -10.76 21.24
N PRO A 406 -9.94 -11.52 22.22
CA PRO A 406 -11.17 -11.17 22.93
C PRO A 406 -10.89 -10.13 24.00
N LEU A 407 -10.51 -8.92 23.60
CA LEU A 407 -10.44 -7.75 24.45
C LEU A 407 -10.79 -6.55 23.59
N LEU A 408 -12.08 -6.34 23.33
CA LEU A 408 -12.76 -5.08 22.96
C LEU A 408 -14.19 -5.41 22.48
N THR A 409 -15.08 -5.71 23.43
CA THR A 409 -16.53 -5.50 23.32
C THR A 409 -16.95 -4.54 24.42
#